data_AF-A0A357KRI8-F1
#
_entry.id   AF-A0A357KRI8-F1
#
_cell.length_a   1.000
_cell.length_b   1.000
_cell.length_c   1.000
_cell.angle_alpha   90.00
_cell.angle_beta   90.00
_cell.angle_gamma   90.00
#
_symmetry.space_group_name_H-M   'P 1'
#
loop_
_entity.id
_entity.type
_entity.pdbx_description
1 polymer ?
#
loop_
_entity_poly.entity_id
_entity_poly.type
_entity_poly.pdbx_seq_one_letter_code
_entity_poly.pdbx_strand_id
1 'polypeptide(L)'
;ASASAAQNSEPAPLTQAFIDQKVAAARNAINTASNYLKTEAGSAEDETACHSKISAVTTKVSASQNMKITHVSLGSGHEPIGWTKRVLEQFTANPNSSQLEHHELVEINGKHVFRYMAAITNGSCLPTHTTSAFIVTEKF
;
A
#
# COMPACT_ATOMS: atom_id res chain seq x y z
N ALA A 1 -5.19 -16.98 -45.81
CA ALA A 1 -5.02 -15.81 -44.93
C ALA A 1 -5.98 -15.98 -43.76
N SER A 2 -5.47 -16.40 -42.60
CA SER A 2 -6.28 -16.58 -41.40
C SER A 2 -6.14 -15.32 -40.54
N ALA A 3 -7.21 -14.54 -40.44
CA ALA A 3 -7.30 -13.43 -39.52
C ALA A 3 -7.67 -13.98 -38.14
N SER A 4 -6.73 -13.94 -37.18
CA SER A 4 -7.04 -14.13 -35.77
C SER A 4 -7.86 -12.95 -35.29
N ALA A 5 -9.12 -13.21 -34.92
CA ALA A 5 -9.95 -12.28 -34.20
C ALA A 5 -9.31 -12.01 -32.83
N ALA A 6 -8.83 -10.78 -32.62
CA ALA A 6 -8.45 -10.30 -31.31
C ALA A 6 -9.70 -10.26 -30.44
N GLN A 7 -9.74 -11.11 -29.40
CA GLN A 7 -10.77 -11.06 -28.37
C GLN A 7 -10.59 -9.78 -27.57
N ASN A 8 -11.27 -8.72 -27.99
CA ASN A 8 -11.48 -7.52 -27.18
C ASN A 8 -12.30 -7.93 -25.95
N SER A 9 -11.61 -8.22 -24.85
CA SER A 9 -12.25 -8.38 -23.56
C SER A 9 -12.62 -6.99 -23.08
N GLU A 10 -13.91 -6.67 -23.12
CA GLU A 10 -14.45 -5.44 -22.54
C GLU A 10 -14.03 -5.37 -21.06
N PRO A 11 -13.45 -4.25 -20.59
CA PRO A 11 -12.98 -4.17 -19.21
C PRO A 11 -14.15 -4.37 -18.25
N ALA A 12 -13.95 -5.22 -17.24
CA ALA A 12 -15.00 -5.52 -16.27
C ALA A 12 -15.56 -4.21 -15.66
N PRO A 13 -16.88 -4.10 -15.50
CA PRO A 13 -17.47 -2.90 -14.91
C PRO A 13 -16.93 -2.67 -13.50
N LEU A 14 -16.62 -1.40 -13.19
CA LEU A 14 -16.13 -0.94 -11.89
C LEU A 14 -17.24 -0.96 -10.84
N THR A 15 -17.71 -2.16 -10.52
CA THR A 15 -18.75 -2.40 -9.52
C THR A 15 -18.18 -2.29 -8.11
N GLN A 16 -19.06 -2.08 -7.13
CA GLN A 16 -18.67 -2.14 -5.72
C GLN A 16 -18.01 -3.48 -5.37
N ALA A 17 -18.51 -4.59 -5.91
CA ALA A 17 -17.92 -5.91 -5.69
C ALA A 17 -16.47 -6.02 -6.20
N PHE A 18 -16.17 -5.39 -7.34
CA PHE A 18 -14.80 -5.31 -7.85
C PHE A 18 -13.89 -4.47 -6.92
N ILE A 19 -14.40 -3.34 -6.42
CA ILE A 19 -13.66 -2.49 -5.46
C ILE A 19 -13.40 -3.27 -4.17
N ASP A 20 -14.40 -3.96 -3.63
CA ASP A 20 -14.28 -4.78 -2.41
C ASP A 20 -13.24 -5.90 -2.59
N GLN A 21 -13.20 -6.52 -3.78
CA GLN A 21 -12.19 -7.52 -4.11
C GLN A 21 -10.77 -6.91 -4.12
N LYS A 22 -10.59 -5.71 -4.69
CA LYS A 22 -9.29 -5.01 -4.69
C LYS A 22 -8.86 -4.60 -3.29
N VAL A 23 -9.79 -4.11 -2.47
CA VAL A 23 -9.56 -3.77 -1.06
C VAL A 23 -9.12 -5.01 -0.28
N ALA A 24 -9.83 -6.13 -0.42
CA ALA A 24 -9.46 -7.37 0.24
C ALA A 24 -8.07 -7.88 -0.17
N ALA A 25 -7.75 -7.82 -1.46
CA ALA A 25 -6.44 -8.23 -1.97
C ALA A 25 -5.31 -7.32 -1.46
N ALA A 26 -5.50 -6.00 -1.48
CA ALA A 26 -4.53 -5.03 -0.96
C ALA A 26 -4.32 -5.16 0.55
N ARG A 27 -5.40 -5.36 1.31
CA ARG A 27 -5.33 -5.63 2.75
C ARG A 27 -4.53 -6.89 3.04
N ASN A 28 -4.75 -7.97 2.28
CA ASN A 28 -4.00 -9.21 2.46
C ASN A 28 -2.50 -9.02 2.15
N ALA A 29 -2.18 -8.29 1.08
CA ALA A 29 -0.81 -7.97 0.72
C ALA A 29 -0.10 -7.14 1.81
N ILE A 30 -0.78 -6.12 2.37
CA ILE A 30 -0.24 -5.31 3.46
C ILE A 30 -0.11 -6.08 4.77
N ASN A 31 -1.06 -6.96 5.09
CA ASN A 31 -0.95 -7.84 6.25
C ASN A 31 0.25 -8.79 6.10
N THR A 32 0.47 -9.30 4.90
CA THR A 32 1.63 -10.13 4.58
C THR A 32 2.93 -9.33 4.78
N ALA A 33 3.02 -8.12 4.23
CA ALA A 33 4.17 -7.23 4.44
C ALA A 33 4.38 -6.90 5.92
N SER A 34 3.32 -6.58 6.65
CA SER A 34 3.39 -6.29 8.09
C SER A 34 3.88 -7.49 8.89
N ASN A 35 3.47 -8.71 8.54
CA ASN A 35 3.91 -9.93 9.20
C ASN A 35 5.37 -10.26 8.88
N TYR A 36 5.80 -10.13 7.62
CA TYR A 36 7.22 -10.23 7.27
C TYR A 36 8.04 -9.21 8.03
N LEU A 37 7.58 -7.95 8.10
CA LEU A 37 8.28 -6.91 8.83
C LEU A 37 8.42 -7.26 10.30
N LYS A 38 7.37 -7.75 10.97
CA LYS A 38 7.45 -8.20 12.37
C LYS A 38 8.50 -9.30 12.57
N THR A 39 8.53 -10.29 11.68
CA THR A 39 9.48 -11.41 11.74
C THR A 39 10.91 -11.00 11.45
N GLU A 40 11.13 -10.20 10.41
CA GLU A 40 12.45 -9.80 9.92
C GLU A 40 13.04 -8.64 10.74
N ALA A 41 12.21 -7.72 11.22
CA ALA A 41 12.64 -6.60 12.06
C ALA A 41 13.12 -7.06 13.43
N GLY A 42 12.42 -8.02 14.06
CA GLY A 42 12.60 -8.29 15.48
C GLY A 42 12.36 -7.02 16.31
N SER A 43 12.98 -6.91 17.48
CA SER A 43 13.12 -5.66 18.23
C SER A 43 14.22 -4.80 17.59
N ALA A 44 14.03 -4.31 16.37
CA ALA A 44 14.98 -3.39 15.76
C ALA A 44 14.90 -2.04 16.50
N GLU A 45 15.86 -1.80 17.38
CA GLU A 45 15.97 -0.52 18.11
C GLU A 45 16.44 0.64 17.21
N ASP A 46 16.98 0.34 16.01
CA ASP A 46 17.55 1.32 15.09
C ASP A 46 16.64 1.60 13.87
N GLU A 47 16.32 2.88 13.65
CA GLU A 47 15.47 3.38 12.57
C GLU A 47 16.03 3.05 11.18
N THR A 48 17.36 3.10 11.00
CA THR A 48 18.01 2.81 9.71
C THR A 48 17.85 1.35 9.34
N ALA A 49 18.04 0.47 10.33
CA ALA A 49 17.82 -0.96 10.16
C ALA A 49 16.35 -1.23 9.82
N CYS A 50 15.41 -0.51 10.45
CA CYS A 50 14.01 -0.65 10.10
C CYS A 50 13.70 -0.21 8.67
N HIS A 51 14.12 0.98 8.24
CA HIS A 51 13.86 1.48 6.89
C HIS A 51 14.39 0.53 5.81
N SER A 52 15.60 -0.01 6.00
CA SER A 52 16.18 -1.00 5.09
C SER A 52 15.33 -2.27 5.00
N LYS A 53 14.90 -2.81 6.15
CA LYS A 53 14.04 -4.00 6.22
C LYS A 53 12.66 -3.75 5.61
N ILE A 54 12.05 -2.59 5.87
CA ILE A 54 10.77 -2.21 5.26
C ILE A 54 10.89 -2.24 3.74
N SER A 55 11.93 -1.62 3.17
CA SER A 55 12.15 -1.61 1.72
C SER A 55 12.29 -3.02 1.15
N ALA A 56 13.08 -3.86 1.80
CA ALA A 56 13.27 -5.26 1.40
C ALA A 56 11.95 -6.06 1.44
N VAL A 57 11.17 -5.89 2.51
CA VAL A 57 9.86 -6.53 2.67
C VAL A 57 8.87 -6.04 1.62
N THR A 58 8.75 -4.73 1.39
CA THR A 58 7.85 -4.21 0.35
C THR A 58 8.22 -4.73 -1.03
N THR A 59 9.52 -4.87 -1.33
CA THR A 59 10.00 -5.41 -2.61
C THR A 59 9.64 -6.89 -2.75
N LYS A 60 9.90 -7.69 -1.71
CA LYS A 60 9.58 -9.12 -1.67
C LYS A 60 8.09 -9.38 -1.83
N VAL A 61 7.26 -8.67 -1.07
CA VAL A 61 5.80 -8.87 -1.13
C VAL A 61 5.23 -8.37 -2.45
N SER A 62 5.71 -7.23 -2.96
CA SER A 62 5.32 -6.72 -4.28
C SER A 62 5.53 -7.77 -5.37
N ALA A 63 6.71 -8.40 -5.40
CA ALA A 63 7.02 -9.46 -6.35
C ALA A 63 6.12 -10.70 -6.16
N SER A 64 5.89 -11.13 -4.90
CA SER A 64 5.09 -12.33 -4.62
C SER A 64 3.60 -12.17 -4.92
N GLN A 65 3.06 -10.96 -4.80
CA GLN A 65 1.63 -10.66 -4.98
C GLN A 65 1.33 -10.06 -6.35
N ASN A 66 2.35 -9.83 -7.19
CA ASN A 66 2.24 -9.10 -8.45
C ASN A 66 1.53 -7.73 -8.27
N MET A 67 1.83 -7.05 -7.16
CA MET A 67 1.26 -5.75 -6.78
C MET A 67 2.38 -4.75 -6.55
N LYS A 68 2.17 -3.47 -6.83
CA LYS A 68 3.13 -2.43 -6.44
C LYS A 68 2.85 -2.00 -5.01
N ILE A 69 3.69 -2.44 -4.08
CA ILE A 69 3.64 -2.07 -2.66
C ILE A 69 4.81 -1.15 -2.34
N THR A 70 4.54 -0.01 -1.72
CA THR A 70 5.56 0.96 -1.31
C THR A 70 5.34 1.40 0.13
N HIS A 71 6.40 1.82 0.80
CA HIS A 71 6.35 2.41 2.13
C HIS A 71 6.49 3.93 2.06
N VAL A 72 5.76 4.64 2.91
CA VAL A 72 5.80 6.10 3.07
C VAL A 72 5.74 6.48 4.54
N SER A 73 6.38 7.58 4.92
CA SER A 73 6.37 8.11 6.29
C SER A 73 6.43 9.63 6.26
N LEU A 74 5.82 10.29 7.24
CA LEU A 74 5.94 11.75 7.39
C LEU A 74 7.32 12.20 7.89
N GLY A 75 8.17 11.28 8.37
CA GLY A 75 9.46 11.63 8.99
C GLY A 75 10.72 11.26 8.20
N SER A 76 10.60 10.62 7.04
CA SER A 76 11.76 10.19 6.25
C SER A 76 12.14 11.22 5.18
N GLY A 77 13.39 11.21 4.74
CA GLY A 77 13.94 12.19 3.76
C GLY A 77 13.28 12.23 2.39
N HIS A 78 12.22 11.44 2.17
CA HIS A 78 11.35 11.51 1.01
C HIS A 78 9.94 11.84 1.50
N GLU A 79 9.67 13.13 1.73
CA GLU A 79 8.37 13.56 2.21
C GLU A 79 7.27 13.14 1.23
N PRO A 80 6.17 12.55 1.73
CA PRO A 80 5.02 12.22 0.92
C PRO A 80 4.42 13.51 0.35
N ILE A 81 3.91 13.45 -0.88
CA ILE A 81 3.27 14.58 -1.55
C ILE A 81 1.85 14.22 -2.00
N GLY A 82 1.03 15.25 -2.24
CA GLY A 82 -0.30 15.11 -2.82
C GLY A 82 -1.21 14.17 -2.01
N TRP A 83 -1.74 13.14 -2.67
CA TRP A 83 -2.63 12.15 -2.06
C TRP A 83 -2.02 11.48 -0.83
N THR A 84 -0.76 11.06 -0.94
CA THR A 84 -0.10 10.30 0.12
C THR A 84 0.02 11.12 1.40
N LYS A 85 0.41 12.39 1.26
CA LYS A 85 0.55 13.31 2.40
C LYS A 85 -0.79 13.51 3.11
N ARG A 86 -1.83 13.81 2.34
CA ARG A 86 -3.19 14.04 2.84
C ARG A 86 -3.71 12.84 3.65
N VAL A 87 -3.52 11.62 3.15
CA VAL A 87 -4.00 10.41 3.85
C VAL A 87 -3.17 10.13 5.11
N LEU A 88 -1.85 10.31 5.06
CA LEU A 88 -1.01 10.18 6.27
C LEU A 88 -1.40 11.21 7.33
N GLU A 89 -1.64 12.47 6.96
CA GLU A 89 -2.12 13.51 7.87
C GLU A 89 -3.47 13.14 8.50
N GLN A 90 -4.38 12.50 7.75
CA GLN A 90 -5.64 11.99 8.30
C GLN A 90 -5.43 10.89 9.33
N PHE A 91 -4.48 9.97 9.10
CA PHE A 91 -4.11 8.94 10.07
C PHE A 91 -3.47 9.55 11.32
N THR A 92 -2.62 10.56 11.17
CA THR A 92 -2.01 11.28 12.30
C THR A 92 -3.04 12.06 13.11
N ALA A 93 -4.03 12.67 12.46
CA ALA A 93 -5.11 13.40 13.13
C ALA A 93 -6.04 12.48 13.94
N ASN A 94 -6.18 11.21 13.53
CA ASN A 94 -7.07 10.24 14.17
C ASN A 94 -6.36 8.91 14.46
N PRO A 95 -5.33 8.89 15.33
CA PRO A 95 -4.47 7.72 15.54
C PRO A 95 -5.20 6.55 16.21
N ASN A 96 -6.33 6.83 16.87
CA ASN A 96 -7.16 5.82 17.54
C ASN A 96 -8.32 5.32 16.67
N SER A 97 -8.38 5.72 15.40
CA SER A 97 -9.38 5.18 14.48
C SER A 97 -9.17 3.67 14.36
N SER A 98 -10.25 2.90 14.52
CA SER A 98 -10.24 1.46 14.19
C SER A 98 -9.99 1.21 12.70
N GLN A 99 -10.07 2.26 11.88
CA GLN A 99 -9.83 2.27 10.45
C GLN A 99 -8.63 3.17 10.14
N LEU A 100 -7.43 2.65 10.33
CA LEU A 100 -6.20 3.25 9.81
C LEU A 100 -5.92 2.75 8.39
N GLU A 101 -6.96 2.77 7.56
CA GLU A 101 -6.94 2.33 6.18
C GLU A 101 -7.73 3.33 5.33
N HIS A 102 -7.31 3.55 4.10
CA HIS A 102 -7.97 4.41 3.13
C HIS A 102 -7.81 3.82 1.74
N HIS A 103 -8.84 3.93 0.89
CA HIS A 103 -8.76 3.51 -0.50
C HIS A 103 -9.57 4.43 -1.39
N GLU A 104 -9.10 4.59 -2.63
CA GLU A 104 -9.80 5.34 -3.67
C GLU A 104 -9.59 4.67 -5.03
N LEU A 105 -10.57 4.85 -5.90
CA LEU A 105 -10.46 4.58 -7.32
C LEU A 105 -10.43 5.92 -8.05
N VAL A 106 -9.34 6.20 -8.76
CA VAL A 106 -9.16 7.45 -9.49
C VAL A 106 -8.80 7.18 -10.93
N GLU A 107 -9.21 8.07 -11.83
CA GLU A 107 -8.75 8.04 -13.22
C GLU A 107 -7.51 8.92 -13.39
N ILE A 108 -6.44 8.37 -13.95
CA ILE A 108 -5.19 9.09 -14.21
C ILE A 108 -4.76 8.79 -15.63
N ASN A 109 -4.75 9.82 -16.48
CA ASN A 109 -4.40 9.71 -17.91
C ASN A 109 -5.26 8.65 -18.64
N GLY A 110 -6.58 8.65 -18.39
CA GLY A 110 -7.52 7.72 -19.02
C GLY A 110 -7.39 6.26 -18.57
N LYS A 111 -6.67 6.01 -17.45
CA LYS A 111 -6.56 4.68 -16.83
C LYS A 111 -7.13 4.71 -15.44
N HIS A 112 -7.82 3.65 -15.05
CA HIS A 112 -8.29 3.52 -13.69
C HIS A 112 -7.13 3.06 -12.81
N VAL A 113 -6.98 3.74 -11.68
CA VAL A 113 -5.94 3.48 -10.70
C VAL A 113 -6.58 3.26 -9.35
N PHE A 114 -6.46 2.03 -8.87
CA PHE A 114 -6.81 1.70 -7.49
C PHE A 114 -5.64 2.06 -6.59
N ARG A 115 -5.92 2.82 -5.54
CA ARG A 115 -4.95 3.18 -4.49
C ARG A 115 -5.50 2.74 -3.16
N TYR A 116 -4.67 2.05 -2.40
CA TYR A 116 -4.98 1.63 -1.04
C TYR A 116 -3.82 2.02 -0.14
N MET A 117 -4.10 2.54 1.04
CA MET A 117 -3.12 2.84 2.06
C MET A 117 -3.60 2.30 3.40
N ALA A 118 -2.68 1.71 4.17
CA ALA A 118 -2.93 1.36 5.56
C ALA A 118 -1.75 1.74 6.44
N ALA A 119 -2.03 2.35 7.60
CA ALA A 119 -1.00 2.75 8.55
C ALA A 119 -0.34 1.52 9.18
N ILE A 120 0.94 1.65 9.46
CA ILE A 120 1.71 0.66 10.21
C ILE A 120 1.52 1.00 11.69
N THR A 121 0.88 0.12 12.45
CA THR A 121 0.54 0.37 13.87
C THR A 121 1.39 -0.41 14.86
N ASN A 122 2.23 -1.34 14.40
CA ASN A 122 2.91 -2.29 15.26
C ASN A 122 4.42 -1.99 15.41
N GLY A 123 4.75 -1.13 16.39
CA GLY A 123 5.48 -1.48 17.62
C GLY A 123 6.98 -1.78 17.67
N SER A 124 7.68 -2.28 16.64
CA SER A 124 9.10 -2.69 16.82
C SER A 124 10.09 -2.15 15.81
N CYS A 125 9.60 -1.30 14.90
CA CYS A 125 10.36 -0.82 13.75
C CYS A 125 10.07 0.67 13.48
N LEU A 126 8.93 1.17 13.95
CA LEU A 126 8.59 2.57 13.81
C LEU A 126 9.22 3.37 14.95
N PRO A 127 9.91 4.48 14.65
CA PRO A 127 10.23 5.44 15.70
C PRO A 127 8.93 5.86 16.38
N THR A 128 8.99 6.07 17.70
CA THR A 128 7.86 6.37 18.59
C THR A 128 7.03 7.61 18.23
N HIS A 129 7.34 8.31 17.12
CA HIS A 129 6.80 9.64 16.82
C HIS A 129 6.41 9.92 15.36
N THR A 130 6.58 9.01 14.39
CA THR A 130 6.22 9.30 12.98
C THR A 130 5.15 8.34 12.44
N THR A 131 4.13 8.91 11.81
CA THR A 131 3.09 8.12 11.12
C THR A 131 3.65 7.60 9.80
N SER A 132 3.56 6.28 9.63
CA SER A 132 4.04 5.55 8.47
C SER A 132 2.97 4.60 7.94
N ALA A 133 2.99 4.34 6.64
CA ALA A 133 1.97 3.53 5.98
C ALA A 133 2.55 2.72 4.82
N PHE A 134 1.88 1.60 4.52
CA PHE A 134 2.05 0.90 3.25
C PHE A 134 1.01 1.39 2.24
N ILE A 135 1.42 1.47 0.97
CA ILE A 135 0.57 1.83 -0.16
C ILE A 135 0.58 0.68 -1.15
N VAL A 136 -0.60 0.29 -1.65
CA VAL A 136 -0.77 -0.53 -2.84
C VAL A 136 -1.30 0.34 -3.96
N THR A 137 -0.69 0.26 -5.15
CA THR A 137 -1.20 0.93 -6.35
C THR A 137 -1.32 -0.07 -7.49
N GLU A 138 -2.49 -0.15 -8.10
CA GLU A 138 -2.74 -1.01 -9.26
C GLU A 138 -3.39 -0.19 -10.37
N LYS A 139 -3.00 -0.46 -11.62
CA LYS A 139 -3.56 0.19 -12.81
C LYS A 139 -4.30 -0.86 -13.63
N PHE A 140 -5.47 -0.51 -14.15
CA PHE A 140 -6.25 -1.35 -15.05
C PHE A 140 -7.02 -0.50 -16.06
#